data_AF-A0A8S3G7H6-F1
#
_entry.id   AF-A0A8S3G7H6-F1
#
_cell.length_a   1.000
_cell.length_b   1.000
_cell.length_c   1.000
_cell.angle_alpha   90.00
_cell.angle_beta   90.00
_cell.angle_gamma   90.00
#
_symmetry.space_group_name_H-M   'P 1'
#
loop_
_entity.id
_entity.type
_entity.pdbx_description
1 polymer ?
#
loop_
_entity_poly.entity_id
_entity_poly.type
_entity_poly.pdbx_seq_one_letter_code
_entity_poly.pdbx_strand_id
1 'polypeptide(L)'
;MNTEIIRLGIQNIASIFVSPLGSREIPMSSHSWNTSTFNQYIQQLNDDASVREYLMKSMKDLTTTTWNNILLHASSLALLTHAINELTRDTSMLASSKCRDMAFTLESMARMVSSDDVKKIGNQLIQCAANVLSAVNVPLQQRGTILELDLNRSSATSNDYDDDMYLNLNLNGIFMKENEPSYERNFYHQKRTANIVVKQVAETLVAITNAFNIHLNVGQNMTVNTTSVFTSLEKTLVSSLSNKRITPFEGAQIHLPLSSNLTESDTISVRSMIQPLAVASATPGQVNTSLSTMISLSILDSHGKEISIHTDNEHPMEFFIPRDPNLIVPPMALYNATLIHDAKHQFYFH
;
A
#
# COMPACT_ATOMS: atom_id res chain seq x y z
N MET A 1 1.31 4.81 28.16
CA MET A 1 1.65 4.42 26.78
C MET A 1 3.15 4.53 26.64
N ASN A 2 3.81 3.48 26.16
CA ASN A 2 5.21 3.62 25.72
C ASN A 2 5.17 4.26 24.33
N THR A 3 5.86 5.37 24.13
CA THR A 3 5.92 6.05 22.83
C THR A 3 7.32 5.88 22.29
N GLU A 4 7.45 5.29 21.10
CA GLU A 4 8.72 5.17 20.41
C GLU A 4 8.91 6.43 19.55
N ILE A 5 10.08 7.08 19.67
CA ILE A 5 10.41 8.31 18.94
C ILE A 5 11.47 7.97 17.88
N ILE A 6 11.15 8.21 16.61
CA ILE A 6 12.13 8.14 15.52
C ILE A 6 12.50 9.55 15.11
N ARG A 7 13.80 9.85 15.09
CA ARG A 7 14.36 11.12 14.59
C ARG A 7 15.04 10.89 13.25
N LEU A 8 14.65 11.67 12.24
CA LEU A 8 15.26 11.66 10.92
C LEU A 8 15.93 13.01 10.63
N GLY A 9 17.26 13.01 10.55
CA GLY A 9 18.09 14.13 10.10
C GLY A 9 18.64 13.87 8.70
N ILE A 10 17.79 13.99 7.68
CA ILE A 10 18.06 13.61 6.28
C ILE A 10 17.59 14.68 5.27
N GLN A 11 18.30 14.80 4.15
CA GLN A 11 17.80 15.49 2.95
C GLN A 11 16.89 14.56 2.15
N ASN A 12 15.61 14.45 2.51
CA ASN A 12 14.46 14.02 1.69
C ASN A 12 13.33 13.52 2.59
N ILE A 13 12.10 13.63 2.08
CA ILE A 13 10.89 13.27 2.79
C ILE A 13 10.89 11.77 3.12
N ALA A 14 10.49 11.49 4.36
CA ALA A 14 10.59 10.17 4.96
C ALA A 14 9.34 9.31 4.74
N SER A 15 9.59 8.08 4.30
CA SER A 15 8.68 6.97 4.55
C SER A 15 9.27 6.08 5.64
N ILE A 16 8.43 5.69 6.60
CA ILE A 16 8.82 4.81 7.70
C ILE A 16 7.99 3.55 7.62
N PHE A 17 8.68 2.43 7.85
CA PHE A 17 8.11 1.10 7.95
C PHE A 17 7.97 0.82 9.44
N VAL A 18 6.75 0.56 9.91
CA VAL A 18 6.52 0.25 11.32
C VAL A 18 5.97 -1.17 11.45
N SER A 19 6.49 -1.91 12.42
CA SER A 19 5.93 -3.18 12.88
C SER A 19 4.49 -2.97 13.38
N PRO A 20 3.63 -4.02 13.37
CA PRO A 20 2.27 -4.00 13.88
C PRO A 20 1.94 -2.97 14.94
N LEU A 21 0.96 -2.13 14.63
CA LEU A 21 0.38 -1.19 15.59
C LEU A 21 -0.72 -1.81 16.46
N GLY A 22 -0.88 -3.14 16.47
CA GLY A 22 -1.90 -3.80 17.29
C GLY A 22 -2.12 -5.30 17.07
N SER A 23 -1.08 -6.11 16.90
CA SER A 23 -1.29 -7.57 16.85
C SER A 23 -1.47 -8.13 18.26
N ARG A 24 -2.69 -8.53 18.61
CA ARG A 24 -2.89 -9.60 19.59
C ARG A 24 -2.10 -10.81 19.11
N GLU A 25 -1.28 -11.40 19.97
CA GLU A 25 -0.69 -12.72 19.69
C GLU A 25 -1.84 -13.68 19.34
N ILE A 26 -1.74 -14.36 18.19
CA ILE A 26 -2.61 -15.51 17.94
C ILE A 26 -2.12 -16.56 18.94
N PRO A 27 -2.96 -17.00 19.91
CA PRO A 27 -2.54 -18.04 20.82
C PRO A 27 -2.20 -19.27 19.97
N MET A 28 -0.96 -19.75 20.05
CA MET A 28 -0.61 -21.09 19.59
C MET A 28 -1.30 -22.09 20.52
N SER A 29 -2.62 -22.24 20.36
CA SER A 29 -3.31 -23.37 20.95
C SER A 29 -2.88 -24.62 20.18
N SER A 30 -2.38 -25.61 20.91
CA SER A 30 -2.11 -26.99 20.47
C SER A 30 -3.39 -27.75 20.11
N HIS A 31 -4.33 -27.11 19.43
CA HIS A 31 -5.50 -27.76 18.88
C HIS A 31 -5.05 -28.60 17.68
N SER A 32 -5.39 -29.88 17.67
CA SER A 32 -5.31 -30.70 16.47
C SER A 32 -6.14 -30.02 15.38
N TRP A 33 -5.48 -29.46 14.36
CA TRP A 33 -6.16 -28.84 13.23
C TRP A 33 -7.03 -29.90 12.56
N ASN A 34 -8.33 -29.68 12.52
CA ASN A 34 -9.23 -30.58 11.82
C ASN A 34 -9.03 -30.39 10.30
N THR A 35 -8.27 -31.31 9.70
CA THR A 35 -7.89 -31.30 8.29
C THR A 35 -9.11 -31.23 7.35
N SER A 36 -10.25 -31.83 7.72
CA SER A 36 -11.45 -31.79 6.87
C SER A 36 -12.06 -30.39 6.81
N THR A 37 -12.14 -29.69 7.95
CA THR A 37 -12.66 -28.32 7.99
C THR A 37 -11.73 -27.34 7.31
N PHE A 38 -10.42 -27.56 7.40
CA PHE A 38 -9.43 -26.75 6.68
C PHE A 38 -9.56 -26.94 5.17
N ASN A 39 -9.65 -28.18 4.69
CA ASN A 39 -9.83 -28.45 3.27
C ASN A 39 -11.14 -27.85 2.72
N GLN A 40 -12.24 -27.92 3.47
CA GLN A 40 -13.51 -27.26 3.11
C GLN A 40 -13.37 -25.74 3.02
N TYR A 41 -12.66 -25.12 3.97
CA TYR A 41 -12.38 -23.68 3.93
C TYR A 41 -11.57 -23.29 2.68
N ILE A 42 -10.53 -24.05 2.36
CA ILE A 42 -9.69 -23.81 1.17
C ILE A 42 -10.50 -23.98 -0.12
N GLN A 43 -11.37 -24.99 -0.19
CA GLN A 43 -12.27 -25.18 -1.32
C GLN A 43 -13.20 -23.98 -1.47
N GLN A 44 -13.83 -23.55 -0.38
CA GLN A 44 -14.72 -22.38 -0.40
C GLN A 44 -13.99 -21.11 -0.86
N LEU A 45 -12.77 -20.85 -0.38
CA LEU A 45 -11.96 -19.72 -0.84
C LEU A 45 -11.73 -19.74 -2.36
N ASN A 46 -11.48 -20.91 -2.94
CA ASN A 46 -11.25 -21.05 -4.37
C ASN A 46 -12.54 -20.89 -5.19
N ASP A 47 -13.66 -21.39 -4.69
CA ASP A 47 -14.98 -21.17 -5.29
C ASP A 47 -15.31 -19.66 -5.28
N ASP A 48 -15.11 -19.01 -4.14
CA ASP A 48 -15.32 -17.58 -3.94
C ASP A 48 -14.41 -16.70 -4.81
N ALA A 49 -13.14 -17.09 -4.97
CA ALA A 49 -12.20 -16.43 -5.86
C ALA A 49 -12.62 -16.57 -7.33
N SER A 50 -13.12 -17.74 -7.74
CA SER A 50 -13.60 -17.99 -9.10
C SER A 50 -14.80 -17.10 -9.44
N VAL A 51 -15.76 -16.97 -8.51
CA VAL A 51 -16.91 -16.07 -8.66
C VAL A 51 -16.46 -14.62 -8.75
N ARG A 52 -15.53 -14.18 -7.89
CA ARG A 52 -15.00 -12.80 -7.93
C ARG A 52 -14.30 -12.47 -9.23
N GLU A 53 -13.46 -13.38 -9.72
CA GLU A 53 -12.78 -13.17 -10.99
C GLU A 53 -13.79 -13.08 -12.15
N TYR A 54 -14.85 -13.89 -12.14
CA TYR A 54 -15.93 -13.79 -13.13
C TYR A 54 -16.62 -12.42 -13.08
N LEU A 55 -17.05 -11.99 -11.89
CA LEU A 55 -17.72 -10.69 -11.71
C LEU A 55 -16.83 -9.52 -12.14
N MET A 56 -15.54 -9.59 -11.81
CA MET A 56 -14.63 -8.49 -12.12
C MET A 56 -14.23 -8.44 -13.59
N LYS A 57 -14.19 -9.59 -14.28
CA LYS A 57 -14.08 -9.62 -15.75
C LYS A 57 -15.26 -8.89 -16.42
N SER A 58 -16.48 -9.02 -15.89
CA SER A 58 -17.62 -8.24 -16.39
C SER A 58 -17.44 -6.73 -16.25
N MET A 59 -16.62 -6.27 -15.29
CA MET A 59 -16.31 -4.84 -15.13
C MET A 59 -15.24 -4.33 -16.11
N LYS A 60 -14.54 -5.22 -16.83
CA LYS A 60 -13.47 -4.85 -17.76
C LYS A 60 -13.97 -3.93 -18.89
N ASP A 61 -15.15 -4.20 -19.41
CA ASP A 61 -15.67 -3.52 -20.60
C ASP A 61 -16.64 -2.37 -20.27
N LEU A 62 -16.89 -2.11 -18.99
CA LEU A 62 -17.78 -1.02 -18.57
C LEU A 62 -17.11 0.34 -18.78
N THR A 63 -17.84 1.26 -19.42
CA THR A 63 -17.36 2.59 -19.75
C THR A 63 -17.43 3.53 -18.54
N THR A 64 -16.35 4.28 -18.32
CA THR A 64 -16.21 5.24 -17.21
C THR A 64 -16.13 6.66 -17.76
N THR A 65 -17.22 7.16 -18.35
CA THR A 65 -17.26 8.49 -18.99
C THR A 65 -17.97 9.55 -18.16
N THR A 66 -18.76 9.16 -17.15
CA THR A 66 -19.49 10.06 -16.27
C THR A 66 -19.09 9.85 -14.82
N TRP A 67 -19.17 10.89 -13.98
CA TRP A 67 -18.82 10.79 -12.56
C TRP A 67 -19.70 9.79 -11.81
N ASN A 68 -20.98 9.66 -12.17
CA ASN A 68 -21.90 8.67 -11.62
C ASN A 68 -21.42 7.24 -11.90
N ASN A 69 -21.01 6.96 -13.15
CA ASN A 69 -20.49 5.65 -13.51
C ASN A 69 -19.16 5.36 -12.82
N ILE A 70 -18.28 6.37 -12.69
CA ILE A 70 -17.02 6.23 -11.95
C ILE A 70 -17.31 5.91 -10.48
N LEU A 71 -18.21 6.63 -9.83
CA LEU A 71 -18.56 6.37 -8.42
C LEU A 71 -19.13 4.96 -8.23
N LEU A 72 -20.03 4.54 -9.11
CA LEU A 72 -20.61 3.20 -9.06
C LEU A 72 -19.53 2.13 -9.24
N HIS A 73 -18.67 2.26 -10.25
CA HIS A 73 -17.62 1.28 -10.52
C HIS A 73 -16.54 1.26 -9.44
N ALA A 74 -16.14 2.43 -8.92
CA ALA A 74 -15.18 2.52 -7.82
C ALA A 74 -15.72 1.85 -6.57
N SER A 75 -17.00 2.08 -6.24
CA SER A 75 -17.66 1.44 -5.10
C SER A 75 -17.74 -0.08 -5.27
N SER A 76 -18.10 -0.55 -6.47
CA SER A 76 -18.14 -1.98 -6.79
C SER A 76 -16.75 -2.62 -6.70
N LEU A 77 -15.69 -1.97 -7.18
CA LEU A 77 -14.32 -2.48 -7.05
C LEU A 77 -13.84 -2.50 -5.60
N ALA A 78 -14.13 -1.45 -4.82
CA ALA A 78 -13.80 -1.42 -3.40
C ALA A 78 -14.47 -2.59 -2.64
N LEU A 79 -15.73 -2.90 -2.98
CA LEU A 79 -16.45 -4.04 -2.43
C LEU A 79 -15.88 -5.39 -2.88
N LEU A 80 -15.68 -5.59 -4.19
CA LEU A 80 -15.18 -6.85 -4.74
C LEU A 80 -13.76 -7.18 -4.27
N THR A 81 -12.95 -6.14 -4.01
CA THR A 81 -11.57 -6.30 -3.53
C THR A 81 -11.48 -6.44 -2.00
N HIS A 82 -12.56 -6.24 -1.25
CA HIS A 82 -12.53 -6.29 0.21
C HIS A 82 -12.08 -7.68 0.73
N ALA A 83 -12.47 -8.76 0.06
CA ALA A 83 -12.03 -10.11 0.42
C ALA A 83 -10.64 -10.39 -0.17
N ILE A 84 -9.63 -9.81 0.47
CA ILE A 84 -8.22 -9.77 0.03
C ILE A 84 -7.66 -11.17 -0.29
N ASN A 85 -8.02 -12.17 0.51
CA ASN A 85 -7.59 -13.56 0.39
C ASN A 85 -8.25 -14.35 -0.75
N GLU A 86 -9.21 -13.74 -1.46
CA GLU A 86 -9.97 -14.35 -2.55
C GLU A 86 -9.67 -13.66 -3.89
N LEU A 87 -8.67 -12.77 -3.94
CA LEU A 87 -8.21 -12.13 -5.17
C LEU A 87 -7.05 -12.91 -5.78
N THR A 88 -7.25 -13.43 -6.99
CA THR A 88 -6.17 -14.00 -7.82
C THR A 88 -5.21 -12.92 -8.30
N ARG A 89 -4.06 -13.30 -8.87
CA ARG A 89 -3.14 -12.35 -9.53
C ARG A 89 -3.83 -11.54 -10.61
N ASP A 90 -4.60 -12.21 -11.47
CA ASP A 90 -5.28 -11.56 -12.60
C ASP A 90 -6.38 -10.60 -12.14
N THR A 91 -7.13 -11.02 -11.13
CA THR A 91 -8.12 -10.17 -10.44
C THR A 91 -7.41 -8.94 -9.87
N SER A 92 -6.33 -9.12 -9.12
CA SER A 92 -5.54 -8.02 -8.56
C SER A 92 -5.05 -7.04 -9.64
N MET A 93 -4.44 -7.53 -10.73
CA MET A 93 -3.98 -6.69 -11.84
C MET A 93 -5.12 -5.92 -12.53
N LEU A 94 -6.26 -6.57 -12.73
CA LEU A 94 -7.42 -5.93 -13.36
C LEU A 94 -7.99 -4.82 -12.48
N ALA A 95 -8.14 -5.08 -11.18
CA ALA A 95 -8.65 -4.09 -10.23
C ALA A 95 -7.71 -2.89 -10.12
N SER A 96 -6.40 -3.09 -9.97
CA SER A 96 -5.44 -1.98 -9.88
C SER A 96 -5.39 -1.16 -11.18
N SER A 97 -5.46 -1.81 -12.35
CA SER A 97 -5.55 -1.09 -13.62
C SER A 97 -6.82 -0.25 -13.69
N LYS A 98 -7.98 -0.80 -13.35
CA LYS A 98 -9.25 -0.06 -13.40
C LYS A 98 -9.32 1.06 -12.38
N CYS A 99 -8.81 0.86 -11.17
CA CYS A 99 -8.76 1.90 -10.15
C CYS A 99 -7.85 3.05 -10.59
N ARG A 100 -6.73 2.75 -11.26
CA ARG A 100 -5.87 3.76 -11.89
C ARG A 100 -6.58 4.52 -13.01
N ASP A 101 -7.20 3.82 -13.96
CA ASP A 101 -7.82 4.46 -15.12
C ASP A 101 -9.00 5.37 -14.70
N MET A 102 -9.76 4.95 -13.68
CA MET A 102 -10.79 5.78 -13.06
C MET A 102 -10.23 6.97 -12.31
N ALA A 103 -9.07 6.84 -11.65
CA ALA A 103 -8.41 7.95 -10.99
C ALA A 103 -7.94 9.02 -11.99
N PHE A 104 -7.36 8.62 -13.12
CA PHE A 104 -7.01 9.57 -14.19
C PHE A 104 -8.24 10.25 -14.78
N THR A 105 -9.32 9.50 -14.97
CA THR A 105 -10.58 10.07 -15.43
C THR A 105 -11.11 11.09 -14.42
N LEU A 106 -11.16 10.73 -13.12
CA LEU A 106 -11.56 11.62 -12.04
C LEU A 106 -10.72 12.91 -12.03
N GLU A 107 -9.39 12.79 -12.10
CA GLU A 107 -8.47 13.92 -12.14
C GLU A 107 -8.81 14.89 -13.29
N SER A 108 -8.96 14.36 -14.51
CA SER A 108 -9.29 15.16 -15.70
C SER A 108 -10.63 15.90 -15.60
N MET A 109 -11.60 15.32 -14.90
CA MET A 109 -12.95 15.91 -14.76
C MET A 109 -13.18 16.61 -13.42
N ALA A 110 -12.19 16.62 -12.52
CA ALA A 110 -12.36 17.03 -11.13
C ALA A 110 -12.96 18.43 -11.00
N ARG A 111 -12.62 19.37 -11.89
CA ARG A 111 -13.16 20.75 -11.91
C ARG A 111 -14.68 20.82 -12.18
N MET A 112 -15.24 19.79 -12.80
CA MET A 112 -16.67 19.70 -13.17
C MET A 112 -17.48 18.86 -12.18
N VAL A 113 -16.83 18.26 -11.18
CA VAL A 113 -17.44 17.38 -10.18
C VAL A 113 -17.43 18.11 -8.83
N SER A 114 -18.44 17.89 -8.00
CA SER A 114 -18.48 18.49 -6.67
C SER A 114 -17.33 17.96 -5.79
N SER A 115 -16.83 18.78 -4.86
CA SER A 115 -15.80 18.36 -3.90
C SER A 115 -16.23 17.11 -3.12
N ASP A 116 -17.52 16.99 -2.77
CA ASP A 116 -18.05 15.85 -2.03
C ASP A 116 -18.02 14.56 -2.85
N ASP A 117 -18.36 14.64 -4.14
CA ASP A 117 -18.32 13.47 -5.03
C ASP A 117 -16.89 13.08 -5.38
N VAL A 118 -16.00 14.06 -5.60
CA VAL A 118 -14.56 13.80 -5.75
C VAL A 118 -14.03 13.05 -4.52
N LYS A 119 -14.38 13.50 -3.30
CA LYS A 119 -13.99 12.83 -2.07
C LYS A 119 -14.55 11.41 -1.98
N LYS A 120 -15.84 11.21 -2.27
CA LYS A 120 -16.45 9.86 -2.26
C LYS A 120 -15.77 8.92 -3.25
N ILE A 121 -15.55 9.35 -4.49
CA ILE A 121 -14.88 8.55 -5.51
C ILE A 121 -13.44 8.24 -5.08
N GLY A 122 -12.69 9.26 -4.65
CA GLY A 122 -11.32 9.10 -4.17
C GLY A 122 -11.22 8.09 -3.03
N ASN A 123 -12.15 8.13 -2.06
CA ASN A 123 -12.20 7.15 -0.97
C ASN A 123 -12.33 5.71 -1.48
N GLN A 124 -13.24 5.46 -2.43
CA GLN A 124 -13.46 4.12 -2.97
C GLN A 124 -12.24 3.62 -3.77
N LEU A 125 -11.62 4.50 -4.56
CA LEU A 125 -10.43 4.15 -5.33
C LEU A 125 -9.20 3.89 -4.44
N ILE A 126 -9.02 4.68 -3.37
CA ILE A 126 -7.96 4.45 -2.37
C ILE A 126 -8.20 3.11 -1.65
N GLN A 127 -9.44 2.79 -1.28
CA GLN A 127 -9.77 1.50 -0.66
C GLN A 127 -9.47 0.33 -1.61
N CYS A 128 -9.89 0.43 -2.87
CA CYS A 128 -9.56 -0.56 -3.89
C CYS A 128 -8.03 -0.76 -4.00
N ALA A 129 -7.27 0.33 -4.14
CA ALA A 129 -5.82 0.28 -4.27
C ALA A 129 -5.16 -0.42 -3.07
N ALA A 130 -5.63 -0.12 -1.86
CA ALA A 130 -5.14 -0.73 -0.63
C ALA A 130 -5.44 -2.23 -0.53
N ASN A 131 -6.66 -2.62 -0.88
CA ASN A 131 -7.11 -4.01 -0.88
C ASN A 131 -6.26 -4.84 -1.84
N VAL A 132 -6.08 -4.35 -3.07
CA VAL A 132 -5.31 -5.03 -4.10
C VAL A 132 -3.83 -5.13 -3.73
N LEU A 133 -3.24 -4.07 -3.17
CA LEU A 133 -1.88 -4.09 -2.66
C LEU A 133 -1.72 -5.15 -1.55
N SER A 134 -2.70 -5.26 -0.66
CA SER A 134 -2.69 -6.29 0.38
C SER A 134 -2.78 -7.70 -0.22
N ALA A 135 -3.61 -7.89 -1.24
CA ALA A 135 -3.88 -9.21 -1.83
C ALA A 135 -2.65 -9.82 -2.50
N VAL A 136 -1.91 -9.04 -3.27
CA VAL A 136 -0.66 -9.52 -3.91
C VAL A 136 0.46 -9.77 -2.92
N ASN A 137 0.41 -9.12 -1.76
CA ASN A 137 1.44 -9.20 -0.73
C ASN A 137 1.27 -10.41 0.19
N VAL A 138 0.03 -10.82 0.48
CA VAL A 138 -0.29 -11.96 1.35
C VAL A 138 0.39 -13.28 0.93
N PRO A 139 0.33 -13.74 -0.34
CA PRO A 139 0.98 -14.99 -0.76
C PRO A 139 2.51 -14.88 -0.80
N LEU A 140 3.06 -13.71 -1.17
CA LEU A 140 4.52 -13.48 -1.19
C LEU A 140 5.16 -13.59 0.20
N GLN A 141 4.40 -13.31 1.25
CA GLN A 141 4.86 -13.47 2.63
C GLN A 141 4.58 -14.86 3.21
N GLN A 142 3.96 -15.77 2.44
CA GLN A 142 3.55 -17.11 2.90
C GLN A 142 2.51 -17.06 4.03
N ARG A 143 1.57 -16.12 3.96
CA ARG A 143 0.61 -15.83 5.04
C ARG A 143 -0.84 -16.08 4.69
N GLY A 144 -1.10 -16.31 3.42
CA GLY A 144 -2.39 -16.75 2.94
C GLY A 144 -2.18 -17.91 1.99
N THR A 145 -3.26 -18.63 1.78
CA THR A 145 -3.30 -19.72 0.82
C THR A 145 -3.06 -19.17 -0.58
N ILE A 146 -2.18 -19.81 -1.34
CA ILE A 146 -2.10 -19.57 -2.77
C ILE A 146 -3.34 -20.18 -3.41
N LEU A 147 -4.13 -19.35 -4.10
CA LEU A 147 -5.33 -19.80 -4.78
C LEU A 147 -4.98 -20.81 -5.87
N GLU A 148 -5.83 -21.83 -6.03
CA GLU A 148 -5.65 -22.92 -6.99
C GLU A 148 -5.61 -22.39 -8.42
N LEU A 149 -6.43 -21.38 -8.76
CA LEU A 149 -6.38 -20.70 -10.05
C LEU A 149 -4.99 -20.14 -10.35
N ASP A 150 -4.36 -19.51 -9.35
CA ASP A 150 -3.03 -18.94 -9.46
C ASP A 150 -1.97 -20.05 -9.60
N LEU A 151 -2.09 -21.15 -8.84
CA LEU A 151 -1.19 -22.29 -8.92
C LEU A 151 -1.27 -22.98 -10.28
N ASN A 152 -2.49 -23.28 -10.74
CA ASN A 152 -2.77 -23.93 -12.02
C ASN A 152 -2.24 -23.10 -13.19
N ARG A 153 -2.45 -21.78 -13.18
CA ARG A 153 -1.91 -20.87 -14.21
C ARG A 153 -0.38 -20.80 -14.22
N SER A 154 0.27 -20.87 -13.06
CA SER A 154 1.74 -20.90 -12.96
C SER A 154 2.36 -22.26 -13.31
N SER A 155 1.57 -23.33 -13.30
CA SER A 155 1.99 -24.66 -13.72
C SER A 155 1.71 -24.95 -15.19
N ALA A 156 0.86 -24.16 -15.85
CA ALA A 156 0.63 -24.27 -17.28
C ALA A 156 1.91 -23.88 -18.03
N THR A 157 2.36 -24.73 -18.94
CA THR A 157 3.48 -24.41 -19.85
C THR A 157 3.13 -23.15 -20.65
N SER A 158 4.01 -22.16 -20.62
CA SER A 158 3.81 -20.94 -21.39
C SER A 158 3.82 -21.27 -22.89
N ASN A 159 2.95 -20.63 -23.68
CA ASN A 159 3.12 -20.62 -25.13
C ASN A 159 4.16 -19.57 -25.57
N ASP A 160 4.68 -18.79 -24.63
CA ASP A 160 5.65 -17.72 -24.84
C ASP A 160 7.05 -18.22 -24.42
N TYR A 161 7.85 -18.59 -25.42
CA TYR A 161 9.16 -19.21 -25.27
C TYR A 161 10.14 -18.33 -24.46
N ASP A 162 9.97 -17.01 -24.49
CA ASP A 162 10.82 -16.08 -23.75
C ASP A 162 10.52 -16.10 -22.25
N ASP A 163 9.24 -16.14 -21.84
CA ASP A 163 8.86 -16.19 -20.41
C ASP A 163 9.37 -17.49 -19.75
N ASP A 164 9.33 -18.62 -20.47
CA ASP A 164 9.88 -19.91 -19.99
C ASP A 164 11.42 -19.95 -20.00
N MET A 165 12.08 -19.30 -20.96
CA MET A 165 13.54 -19.20 -21.01
C MET A 165 14.09 -18.31 -19.89
N TYR A 166 13.47 -17.16 -19.62
CA TYR A 166 13.86 -16.29 -18.50
C TYR A 166 13.59 -16.94 -17.14
N LEU A 167 12.50 -17.70 -16.99
CA LEU A 167 12.26 -18.54 -15.82
C LEU A 167 13.39 -19.55 -15.65
N ASN A 168 13.67 -20.37 -16.67
CA ASN A 168 14.68 -21.42 -16.59
C ASN A 168 16.08 -20.84 -16.32
N LEU A 169 16.47 -19.72 -16.93
CA LEU A 169 17.77 -19.09 -16.71
C LEU A 169 17.92 -18.45 -15.33
N ASN A 170 16.86 -17.86 -14.77
CA ASN A 170 16.92 -17.20 -13.46
C ASN A 170 16.73 -18.20 -12.30
N LEU A 171 16.05 -19.32 -12.53
CA LEU A 171 15.96 -20.45 -11.59
C LEU A 171 17.22 -21.32 -11.59
N ASN A 172 18.04 -21.33 -12.65
CA ASN A 172 19.31 -22.08 -12.67
C ASN A 172 20.38 -21.58 -11.66
N GLY A 173 20.16 -20.46 -10.96
CA GLY A 173 20.99 -20.00 -9.85
C GLY A 173 20.54 -20.48 -8.45
N ILE A 174 19.37 -21.10 -8.34
CA ILE A 174 18.81 -21.65 -7.11
C ILE A 174 18.67 -23.16 -7.35
N PHE A 175 19.52 -23.95 -6.70
CA PHE A 175 19.52 -25.41 -6.85
C PHE A 175 18.09 -25.97 -6.73
N MET A 176 17.55 -26.46 -7.84
CA MET A 176 16.26 -27.14 -7.87
C MET A 176 16.32 -28.33 -6.92
N LYS A 177 15.47 -28.32 -5.89
CA LYS A 177 15.01 -29.59 -5.32
C LYS A 177 13.99 -30.14 -6.31
N GLU A 178 14.25 -31.34 -6.82
CA GLU A 178 13.52 -32.03 -7.89
C GLU A 178 11.99 -32.23 -7.67
N ASN A 179 11.40 -31.66 -6.61
CA ASN A 179 10.05 -32.00 -6.16
C ASN A 179 9.02 -30.84 -6.14
N GLU A 180 9.35 -29.55 -6.36
CA GLU A 180 8.33 -28.46 -6.30
C GLU A 180 8.44 -27.32 -7.34
N PRO A 181 8.46 -27.60 -8.65
CA PRO A 181 8.57 -26.58 -9.70
C PRO A 181 7.33 -25.65 -9.83
N SER A 182 6.15 -26.04 -9.32
CA SER A 182 4.94 -25.22 -9.42
C SER A 182 4.94 -24.04 -8.44
N TYR A 183 5.49 -24.21 -7.24
CA TYR A 183 5.50 -23.20 -6.19
C TYR A 183 6.49 -22.07 -6.49
N GLU A 184 7.70 -22.40 -6.94
CA GLU A 184 8.71 -21.40 -7.32
C GLU A 184 8.27 -20.56 -8.53
N ARG A 185 7.65 -21.21 -9.54
CA ARG A 185 7.03 -20.49 -10.67
C ARG A 185 5.91 -19.57 -10.21
N ASN A 186 5.03 -20.04 -9.34
CA ASN A 186 3.97 -19.21 -8.77
C ASN A 186 4.55 -17.98 -8.08
N PHE A 187 5.56 -18.18 -7.23
CA PHE A 187 6.22 -17.09 -6.51
C PHE A 187 6.81 -16.03 -7.45
N TYR A 188 7.47 -16.45 -8.54
CA TYR A 188 7.95 -15.53 -9.57
C TYR A 188 6.80 -14.68 -10.16
N HIS A 189 5.70 -15.32 -10.58
CA HIS A 189 4.55 -14.61 -11.14
C HIS A 189 3.89 -13.69 -10.11
N GLN A 190 3.78 -14.10 -8.84
CA GLN A 190 3.28 -13.27 -7.75
C GLN A 190 4.15 -12.00 -7.60
N LYS A 191 5.48 -12.14 -7.65
CA LYS A 191 6.41 -11.01 -7.53
C LYS A 191 6.28 -10.03 -8.71
N ARG A 192 6.15 -10.56 -9.94
CA ARG A 192 5.92 -9.73 -11.14
C ARG A 192 4.60 -8.96 -11.03
N THR A 193 3.53 -9.63 -10.64
CA THR A 193 2.21 -9.01 -10.42
C THR A 193 2.27 -7.94 -9.33
N ALA A 194 2.92 -8.20 -8.20
CA ALA A 194 3.08 -7.23 -7.12
C ALA A 194 3.79 -5.96 -7.58
N ASN A 195 4.87 -6.06 -8.37
CA ASN A 195 5.57 -4.89 -8.91
C ASN A 195 4.67 -4.02 -9.81
N ILE A 196 3.85 -4.65 -10.65
CA ILE A 196 2.90 -3.95 -11.52
C ILE A 196 1.82 -3.26 -10.69
N VAL A 197 1.25 -3.96 -9.72
CA VAL A 197 0.23 -3.43 -8.81
C VAL A 197 0.77 -2.24 -8.02
N VAL A 198 1.96 -2.35 -7.43
CA VAL A 198 2.61 -1.25 -6.68
C VAL A 198 2.72 0.00 -7.55
N LYS A 199 3.16 -0.14 -8.80
CA LYS A 199 3.25 0.98 -9.74
C LYS A 199 1.88 1.61 -10.02
N GLN A 200 0.88 0.79 -10.32
CA GLN A 200 -0.48 1.26 -10.62
C GLN A 200 -1.15 1.93 -9.42
N VAL A 201 -0.93 1.41 -8.21
CA VAL A 201 -1.40 2.02 -6.96
C VAL A 201 -0.75 3.38 -6.75
N ALA A 202 0.56 3.52 -6.97
CA ALA A 202 1.23 4.81 -6.88
C ALA A 202 0.65 5.84 -7.88
N GLU A 203 0.46 5.43 -9.13
CA GLU A 203 -0.19 6.24 -10.18
C GLU A 203 -1.62 6.68 -9.77
N THR A 204 -2.40 5.75 -9.21
CA THR A 204 -3.76 5.99 -8.69
C THR A 204 -3.75 7.06 -7.60
N LEU A 205 -2.85 6.94 -6.63
CA LEU A 205 -2.75 7.87 -5.50
C LEU A 205 -2.35 9.28 -5.94
N VAL A 206 -1.43 9.41 -6.91
CA VAL A 206 -1.05 10.70 -7.50
C VAL A 206 -2.26 11.37 -8.16
N ALA A 207 -2.97 10.66 -9.02
CA ALA A 207 -4.13 11.20 -9.72
C ALA A 207 -5.25 11.65 -8.76
N ILE A 208 -5.54 10.86 -7.72
CA ILE A 208 -6.53 11.23 -6.69
C ILE A 208 -6.04 12.45 -5.88
N THR A 209 -4.76 12.51 -5.56
CA THR A 209 -4.16 13.66 -4.85
C THR A 209 -4.34 14.94 -5.66
N ASN A 210 -4.09 14.89 -6.97
CA ASN A 210 -4.29 16.02 -7.87
C ASN A 210 -5.78 16.42 -7.95
N ALA A 211 -6.68 15.44 -8.05
CA ALA A 211 -8.12 15.67 -8.01
C ALA A 211 -8.58 16.36 -6.72
N PHE A 212 -8.07 15.94 -5.56
CA PHE A 212 -8.37 16.56 -4.27
C PHE A 212 -7.83 17.99 -4.18
N ASN A 213 -6.60 18.22 -4.65
CA ASN A 213 -5.94 19.53 -4.58
C ASN A 213 -6.68 20.62 -5.39
N ILE A 214 -7.42 20.24 -6.44
CA ILE A 214 -8.29 21.16 -7.20
C ILE A 214 -9.39 21.78 -6.34
N HIS A 215 -9.91 21.03 -5.36
CA HIS A 215 -11.02 21.44 -4.49
C HIS A 215 -10.58 21.99 -3.14
N LEU A 216 -9.29 21.90 -2.81
CA LEU A 216 -8.73 22.39 -1.56
C LEU A 216 -8.33 23.87 -1.65
N ASN A 217 -8.82 24.66 -0.70
CA ASN A 217 -8.29 25.98 -0.38
C ASN A 217 -7.24 25.89 0.73
N VAL A 218 -6.46 26.96 0.91
CA VAL A 218 -5.49 27.08 2.00
C VAL A 218 -6.20 26.93 3.35
N GLY A 219 -5.65 26.09 4.22
CA GLY A 219 -6.21 25.75 5.53
C GLY A 219 -7.26 24.64 5.52
N GLN A 220 -7.61 24.10 4.35
CA GLN A 220 -8.53 22.97 4.23
C GLN A 220 -7.77 21.64 4.09
N ASN A 221 -8.43 20.56 4.51
CA ASN A 221 -7.95 19.20 4.33
C ASN A 221 -9.02 18.28 3.72
N MET A 222 -8.54 17.22 3.09
CA MET A 222 -9.34 16.07 2.69
C MET A 222 -8.75 14.84 3.34
N THR A 223 -9.57 14.14 4.10
CA THR A 223 -9.21 12.91 4.79
C THR A 223 -10.00 11.73 4.23
N VAL A 224 -9.29 10.62 4.08
CA VAL A 224 -9.83 9.29 3.80
C VAL A 224 -9.41 8.43 4.99
N ASN A 225 -10.40 7.91 5.69
CA ASN A 225 -10.18 7.04 6.84
C ASN A 225 -11.02 5.78 6.63
N THR A 226 -10.35 4.68 6.34
CA THR A 226 -10.97 3.38 6.17
C THR A 226 -10.38 2.37 7.14
N THR A 227 -10.90 1.15 7.16
CA THR A 227 -10.39 0.07 8.01
C THR A 227 -8.94 -0.31 7.73
N SER A 228 -8.46 -0.03 6.52
CA SER A 228 -7.16 -0.52 6.03
C SER A 228 -6.18 0.62 5.72
N VAL A 229 -6.68 1.82 5.40
CA VAL A 229 -5.86 2.95 4.97
C VAL A 229 -6.32 4.25 5.59
N PHE A 230 -5.34 5.05 5.99
CA PHE A 230 -5.54 6.46 6.26
C PHE A 230 -4.79 7.28 5.21
N THR A 231 -5.42 8.33 4.69
CA THR A 231 -4.69 9.38 3.99
C THR A 231 -5.31 10.74 4.29
N SER A 232 -4.46 11.73 4.50
CA SER A 232 -4.84 13.12 4.70
C SER A 232 -4.04 14.00 3.77
N LEU A 233 -4.72 14.83 3.00
CA LEU A 233 -4.13 15.87 2.16
C LEU A 233 -4.60 17.23 2.68
N GLU A 234 -3.66 18.08 3.08
CA GLU A 234 -3.94 19.44 3.54
C GLU A 234 -3.22 20.46 2.67
N LYS A 235 -3.91 21.51 2.25
CA LYS A 235 -3.29 22.62 1.53
C LYS A 235 -2.96 23.74 2.50
N THR A 236 -1.70 24.16 2.55
CA THR A 236 -1.20 25.10 3.55
C THR A 236 -0.17 26.05 2.97
N LEU A 237 0.19 27.09 3.72
CA LEU A 237 1.29 27.97 3.37
C LEU A 237 2.60 27.36 3.87
N VAL A 238 3.70 27.59 3.15
CA VAL A 238 5.05 27.21 3.59
C VAL A 238 5.34 27.75 4.99
N SER A 239 4.96 28.99 5.28
CA SER A 239 5.14 29.62 6.60
C SER A 239 4.45 28.88 7.75
N SER A 240 3.48 28.01 7.45
CA SER A 240 2.76 27.20 8.44
C SER A 240 3.37 25.80 8.63
N LEU A 241 4.46 25.46 7.94
CA LEU A 241 5.14 24.18 8.10
C LEU A 241 6.03 24.11 9.34
N SER A 242 6.65 25.22 9.73
CA SER A 242 7.58 25.27 10.85
C SER A 242 6.88 24.79 12.12
N ASN A 243 7.43 23.74 12.75
CA ASN A 243 6.85 23.07 13.93
C ASN A 243 5.44 22.51 13.75
N LYS A 244 5.03 22.26 12.50
CA LYS A 244 3.72 21.66 12.24
C LYS A 244 3.68 20.24 12.77
N ARG A 245 2.58 19.93 13.46
CA ARG A 245 2.25 18.59 13.93
C ARG A 245 1.20 17.97 13.03
N ILE A 246 1.48 16.77 12.55
CA ILE A 246 0.57 15.98 11.73
C ILE A 246 0.18 14.75 12.53
N THR A 247 -1.12 14.49 12.66
CA THR A 247 -1.65 13.34 13.38
C THR A 247 -2.22 12.33 12.40
N PRO A 248 -1.41 11.40 11.87
CA PRO A 248 -1.87 10.46 10.85
C PRO A 248 -2.86 9.41 11.40
N PHE A 249 -2.80 9.09 12.70
CA PHE A 249 -3.77 8.21 13.35
C PHE A 249 -3.81 8.46 14.86
N GLU A 250 -4.73 7.80 15.55
CA GLU A 250 -4.92 7.96 16.99
C GLU A 250 -3.62 7.70 17.77
N GLY A 251 -3.12 8.75 18.43
CA GLY A 251 -1.92 8.71 19.26
C GLY A 251 -0.59 8.90 18.54
N ALA A 252 -0.54 8.81 17.20
CA ALA A 252 0.70 9.05 16.45
C ALA A 252 0.84 10.50 15.98
N GLN A 253 2.08 10.97 15.93
CA GLN A 253 2.40 12.33 15.51
C GLN A 253 3.64 12.36 14.64
N ILE A 254 3.63 13.22 13.62
CA ILE A 254 4.81 13.58 12.83
C ILE A 254 5.06 15.07 13.07
N HIS A 255 6.24 15.41 13.60
CA HIS A 255 6.65 16.80 13.83
C HIS A 255 7.65 17.19 12.73
N LEU A 256 7.31 18.25 12.01
CA LEU A 256 8.18 18.84 11.00
C LEU A 256 9.25 19.73 11.64
N PRO A 257 10.44 19.86 11.01
CA PRO A 257 11.53 20.69 11.52
C PRO A 257 11.15 22.19 11.57
N LEU A 258 11.93 22.96 12.33
CA LEU A 258 11.74 24.41 12.48
C LEU A 258 12.04 25.21 11.21
N SER A 259 12.97 24.76 10.38
CA SER A 259 13.41 25.45 9.17
C SER A 259 13.00 24.68 7.92
N SER A 260 12.32 25.36 7.00
CA SER A 260 12.12 24.90 5.63
C SER A 260 12.84 25.87 4.68
N ASN A 261 13.70 25.36 3.79
CA ASN A 261 14.34 26.17 2.72
C ASN A 261 13.35 26.58 1.61
N LEU A 262 12.05 26.56 1.89
CA LEU A 262 10.99 26.83 0.96
C LEU A 262 10.64 28.32 1.03
N THR A 263 10.31 28.90 -0.12
CA THR A 263 9.88 30.29 -0.25
C THR A 263 8.57 30.52 0.49
N GLU A 264 8.56 31.49 1.43
CA GLU A 264 7.44 31.72 2.36
C GLU A 264 6.09 32.03 1.67
N SER A 265 6.11 32.51 0.43
CA SER A 265 4.93 32.86 -0.35
C SER A 265 4.17 31.69 -0.95
N ASP A 266 4.73 30.47 -0.92
CA ASP A 266 4.20 29.37 -1.70
C ASP A 266 3.11 28.60 -0.97
N THR A 267 2.06 28.27 -1.71
CA THR A 267 1.06 27.29 -1.29
C THR A 267 1.54 25.90 -1.63
N ILE A 268 1.50 25.02 -0.65
CA ILE A 268 1.93 23.62 -0.77
C ILE A 268 0.82 22.68 -0.30
N SER A 269 0.94 21.41 -0.65
CA SER A 269 0.08 20.37 -0.11
C SER A 269 0.90 19.40 0.75
N VAL A 270 0.45 19.17 1.97
CA VAL A 270 1.03 18.19 2.90
C VAL A 270 0.15 16.96 2.87
N ARG A 271 0.71 15.85 2.38
CA ARG A 271 0.03 14.55 2.34
C ARG A 271 0.67 13.62 3.37
N SER A 272 -0.16 13.01 4.22
CA SER A 272 0.25 11.94 5.12
C SER A 272 -0.58 10.70 4.84
N MET A 273 0.07 9.54 4.83
CA MET A 273 -0.59 8.27 4.52
C MET A 273 -0.16 7.16 5.47
N ILE A 274 -1.10 6.27 5.75
CA ILE A 274 -0.87 4.99 6.38
C ILE A 274 -1.42 3.92 5.48
N GLN A 275 -0.57 2.98 5.08
CA GLN A 275 -0.97 1.87 4.23
C GLN A 275 -0.34 0.56 4.70
N PRO A 276 -0.98 -0.59 4.47
CA PRO A 276 -0.37 -1.88 4.72
C PRO A 276 0.89 -2.01 3.85
N LEU A 277 1.95 -2.54 4.45
CA LEU A 277 3.23 -2.75 3.81
C LEU A 277 3.63 -4.21 3.92
N ALA A 278 4.23 -4.70 2.84
CA ALA A 278 4.96 -5.95 2.88
C ALA A 278 6.42 -5.69 3.19
N VAL A 279 6.88 -6.12 4.36
CA VAL A 279 8.31 -6.42 4.53
C VAL A 279 8.51 -7.82 3.93
N ALA A 280 9.19 -7.88 2.79
CA ALA A 280 9.74 -9.14 2.30
C ALA A 280 10.80 -9.60 3.31
N SER A 281 10.60 -10.75 3.96
CA SER A 281 11.65 -11.32 4.80
C SER A 281 12.86 -11.64 3.92
N ALA A 282 14.06 -11.29 4.37
CA ALA A 282 15.29 -11.81 3.77
C ALA A 282 15.41 -13.34 3.92
N THR A 283 14.60 -13.93 4.81
CA THR A 283 14.65 -15.33 5.24
C THR A 283 13.29 -16.01 5.07
N PRO A 284 13.17 -17.03 4.18
CA PRO A 284 11.95 -17.85 4.07
C PRO A 284 11.58 -18.47 5.43
N GLY A 285 10.30 -18.42 5.81
CA GLY A 285 9.78 -19.11 6.99
C GLY A 285 9.79 -18.33 8.32
N GLN A 286 10.24 -17.08 8.35
CA GLN A 286 9.97 -16.21 9.50
C GLN A 286 8.57 -15.59 9.40
N VAL A 287 7.67 -16.00 10.29
CA VAL A 287 6.34 -15.43 10.44
C VAL A 287 6.47 -14.03 11.04
N ASN A 288 6.68 -13.02 10.20
CA ASN A 288 6.48 -11.64 10.64
C ASN A 288 4.97 -11.44 10.86
N THR A 289 4.59 -10.85 11.97
CA THR A 289 3.21 -10.44 12.31
C THR A 289 2.57 -9.54 11.23
N SER A 290 1.26 -9.62 11.04
CA SER A 290 0.46 -9.23 9.85
C SER A 290 0.30 -7.78 9.50
N LEU A 291 1.08 -6.92 10.12
CA LEU A 291 0.64 -5.55 10.32
C LEU A 291 1.81 -4.58 10.14
N SER A 292 2.80 -4.92 9.32
CA SER A 292 3.75 -3.90 8.90
C SER A 292 2.98 -2.82 8.15
N THR A 293 3.00 -1.59 8.66
CA THR A 293 2.35 -0.44 8.03
C THR A 293 3.41 0.55 7.57
N MET A 294 3.15 1.19 6.44
CA MET A 294 3.88 2.36 6.00
C MET A 294 3.26 3.55 6.66
N ILE A 295 4.09 4.41 7.20
CA ILE A 295 3.72 5.78 7.46
C ILE A 295 4.53 6.59 6.47
N SER A 296 3.87 7.28 5.56
CA SER A 296 4.53 8.20 4.65
C SER A 296 4.02 9.62 4.86
N LEU A 297 4.93 10.55 4.68
CA LEU A 297 4.67 11.96 4.54
C LEU A 297 5.12 12.34 3.13
N SER A 298 4.51 13.34 2.52
CA SER A 298 5.02 14.00 1.31
C SER A 298 4.55 15.45 1.26
N ILE A 299 5.46 16.37 0.93
CA ILE A 299 5.15 17.77 0.66
C ILE A 299 5.17 17.98 -0.84
N LEU A 300 4.10 18.55 -1.38
CA LEU A 300 3.86 18.70 -2.80
C LEU A 300 3.76 20.19 -3.15
N ASP A 301 4.32 20.56 -4.30
CA ASP A 301 4.17 21.88 -4.88
C ASP A 301 2.75 22.10 -5.45
N SER A 302 2.53 23.28 -6.03
CA SER A 302 1.25 23.62 -6.69
C SER A 302 0.91 22.73 -7.88
N HIS A 303 1.87 22.00 -8.43
CA HIS A 303 1.72 21.07 -9.54
C HIS A 303 1.64 19.60 -9.10
N GLY A 304 1.59 19.34 -7.78
CA GLY A 304 1.53 17.98 -7.22
C GLY A 304 2.87 17.25 -7.23
N LYS A 305 3.99 17.93 -7.53
CA LYS A 305 5.33 17.35 -7.51
C LYS A 305 5.91 17.42 -6.10
N GLU A 306 6.56 16.34 -5.67
CA GLU A 306 7.19 16.27 -4.36
C GLU A 306 8.37 17.24 -4.22
N ILE A 307 8.41 17.97 -3.10
CA ILE A 307 9.46 18.92 -2.74
C ILE A 307 10.21 18.40 -1.53
N SER A 308 11.53 18.29 -1.63
CA SER A 308 12.39 17.88 -0.52
C SER A 308 12.42 18.92 0.60
N ILE A 309 12.29 18.46 1.85
CA ILE A 309 12.59 19.26 3.04
C ILE A 309 13.98 18.87 3.52
N HIS A 310 14.82 19.86 3.85
CA HIS A 310 16.09 19.61 4.52
C HIS A 310 15.81 19.33 6.00
N THR A 311 16.16 18.14 6.48
CA THR A 311 16.24 17.85 7.91
C THR A 311 17.70 17.53 8.26
N ASP A 312 18.13 17.90 9.46
CA ASP A 312 19.47 17.61 9.97
C ASP A 312 19.38 17.13 11.43
N ASN A 313 20.53 16.85 12.05
CA ASN A 313 20.55 16.34 13.42
C ASN A 313 20.13 17.40 14.46
N GLU A 314 20.19 18.68 14.12
CA GLU A 314 19.78 19.79 15.00
C GLU A 314 18.29 20.10 14.86
N HIS A 315 17.73 19.86 13.67
CA HIS A 315 16.33 20.05 13.31
C HIS A 315 15.79 18.77 12.63
N PRO A 316 15.65 17.66 13.37
CA PRO A 316 15.16 16.42 12.81
C PRO A 316 13.65 16.49 12.58
N MET A 317 13.16 15.69 11.65
CA MET A 317 11.76 15.28 11.63
C MET A 317 11.55 14.19 12.67
N GLU A 318 10.54 14.35 13.53
CA GLU A 318 10.27 13.40 14.62
C GLU A 318 8.95 12.64 14.37
N PHE A 319 8.99 11.31 14.49
CA PHE A 319 7.81 10.45 14.42
C PHE A 319 7.57 9.84 15.79
N PHE A 320 6.38 10.09 16.32
CA PHE A 320 5.90 9.56 17.59
C PHE A 320 4.92 8.44 17.29
N ILE A 321 5.28 7.22 17.66
CA ILE A 321 4.47 6.03 17.40
C ILE A 321 4.05 5.43 18.74
N PRO A 322 2.74 5.43 19.07
CA PRO A 322 2.26 4.86 20.31
C PRO A 322 2.39 3.33 20.27
N ARG A 323 2.90 2.74 21.36
CA ARG A 323 2.97 1.30 21.57
C ARG A 323 2.03 0.88 22.69
N ASP A 324 1.42 -0.30 22.51
CA ASP A 324 0.76 -0.99 23.60
C ASP A 324 1.84 -1.48 24.60
N PRO A 325 1.85 -0.98 25.85
CA PRO A 325 2.83 -1.39 26.85
C PRO A 325 2.74 -2.87 27.22
N ASN A 326 1.64 -3.56 26.87
CA ASN A 326 1.46 -4.99 27.15
C ASN A 326 1.90 -5.89 26.00
N LEU A 327 2.36 -5.33 24.88
CA LEU A 327 2.77 -6.10 23.70
C LEU A 327 4.27 -5.98 23.47
N ILE A 328 4.98 -7.10 23.48
CA ILE A 328 6.41 -7.16 23.14
C ILE A 328 6.52 -7.13 21.62
N VAL A 329 6.66 -5.94 21.04
CA VAL A 329 6.86 -5.76 19.60
C VAL A 329 8.37 -5.69 19.32
N PRO A 330 8.89 -6.40 18.30
CA PRO A 330 10.28 -6.22 17.88
C PRO A 330 10.56 -4.77 17.46
N PRO A 331 11.80 -4.28 17.66
CA PRO A 331 12.18 -2.92 17.31
C PRO A 331 11.92 -2.62 15.83
N MET A 332 11.61 -1.37 15.51
CA MET A 332 11.32 -0.97 14.14
C MET A 332 12.53 -1.15 13.22
N ALA A 333 12.29 -1.75 12.05
CA ALA A 333 13.27 -1.79 10.98
C ALA A 333 13.00 -0.63 10.02
N LEU A 334 13.89 0.36 10.01
CA LEU A 334 13.81 1.47 9.07
C LEU A 334 14.42 1.05 7.73
N TYR A 335 13.61 1.06 6.68
CA TYR A 335 14.07 0.85 5.30
C TYR A 335 13.95 2.15 4.51
N ASN A 336 15.06 2.59 3.91
CA ASN A 336 15.04 3.73 3.01
C ASN A 336 14.36 3.31 1.69
N ALA A 337 13.11 3.74 1.48
CA ALA A 337 12.38 3.46 0.25
C ALA A 337 12.43 4.61 -0.78
N THR A 338 13.28 5.62 -0.56
CA THR A 338 13.64 6.58 -1.62
C THR A 338 14.82 6.05 -2.41
N LEU A 339 14.52 5.10 -3.31
CA LEU A 339 15.40 4.56 -4.34
C LEU A 339 16.66 3.82 -3.87
N ILE A 340 17.04 2.85 -4.70
CA ILE A 340 18.29 2.10 -4.72
C ILE A 340 19.46 3.10 -4.71
N HIS A 341 19.95 3.52 -3.54
CA HIS A 341 21.34 3.93 -3.35
C HIS A 341 21.72 3.91 -1.87
N ASP A 342 22.81 3.19 -1.61
CA ASP A 342 23.54 3.10 -0.35
C ASP A 342 23.82 4.48 0.24
N ALA A 343 23.21 4.75 1.39
CA ALA A 343 23.78 5.67 2.36
C ALA A 343 23.54 5.09 3.76
N LYS A 344 24.65 4.78 4.45
CA LYS A 344 24.67 4.35 5.84
C LYS A 344 24.23 5.52 6.72
N HIS A 345 23.18 5.34 7.52
CA HIS A 345 22.73 6.33 8.47
C HIS A 345 22.61 5.69 9.87
N GLN A 346 23.04 6.43 10.89
CA GLN A 346 22.91 6.05 12.30
C GLN A 346 21.65 6.69 12.88
N PHE A 347 20.90 5.93 13.67
CA PHE A 347 19.66 6.36 14.32
C PHE A 347 19.75 6.07 15.82
N TYR A 348 19.17 6.98 16.62
CA TYR A 348 19.05 6.84 18.07
C TYR A 348 17.62 6.42 18.40
N PHE A 349 17.45 5.26 19.03
CA PHE A 349 16.21 4.82 19.66
C PHE A 349 16.28 5.24 21.14
N HIS A 350 15.21 5.86 21.66
CA HIS A 350 15.07 6.18 23.09
C HIS A 350 13.89 5.45 23.70
#